data_AF-A0A4R2REZ4-F1
#
_entry.id   AF-A0A4R2REZ4-F1
#
_cell.length_a   1.000
_cell.length_b   1.000
_cell.length_c   1.000
_cell.angle_alpha   90.00
_cell.angle_beta   90.00
_cell.angle_gamma   90.00
#
_symmetry.space_group_name_H-M   'P 1'
#
loop_
_entity.id
_entity.type
_entity.pdbx_description
1 polymer ?
#
loop_
_entity_poly.entity_id
_entity_poly.type
_entity_poly.pdbx_seq_one_letter_code
_entity_poly.pdbx_strand_id
1 'polypeptide(L)'
;MFAIETVSPTPGKMEARKELRLHRADEERIKAAAAATGLQEADFIRQAALLRAQEVEQRMSLSVLPVEAFDAFKAAVEAPGQVVPGLARASEASKGLLKDAG
;
A
#
# COMPACT_ATOMS: atom_id res chain seq x y z
N MET A 1 6.96 13.05 16.07
CA MET A 1 5.63 13.27 16.68
C MET A 1 4.62 13.20 15.57
N PHE A 2 3.81 12.15 15.51
CA PHE A 2 2.67 12.13 14.59
C PHE A 2 1.55 12.90 15.28
N ALA A 3 1.17 14.03 14.71
CA ALA A 3 0.01 14.79 15.17
C ALA A 3 -1.22 13.90 14.98
N ILE A 4 -1.93 13.63 16.08
CA ILE A 4 -3.24 12.99 16.02
C ILE A 4 -4.18 14.10 15.55
N GLU A 5 -4.37 14.24 14.24
CA GLU A 5 -5.41 15.11 13.70
C GLU A 5 -6.75 14.68 14.30
N THR A 6 -7.51 15.64 14.82
CA THR A 6 -8.87 15.40 15.32
C THR A 6 -9.75 15.03 14.14
N VAL A 7 -10.07 13.74 14.02
CA VAL A 7 -10.83 13.20 12.89
C VAL A 7 -12.33 13.45 13.09
N SER A 8 -12.93 14.12 12.12
CA SER A 8 -14.38 14.38 12.08
C SER A 8 -15.15 13.10 11.74
N PRO A 9 -16.28 12.80 12.41
CA PRO A 9 -17.16 11.70 12.03
C PRO A 9 -17.65 11.88 10.59
N THR A 10 -17.69 10.80 9.81
CA THR A 10 -18.01 10.87 8.38
C THR A 10 -19.52 10.96 8.16
N PRO A 11 -20.04 12.00 7.49
CA PRO A 11 -21.45 12.08 7.11
C PRO A 11 -21.72 11.18 5.90
N GLY A 12 -22.81 10.42 5.90
CA GLY A 12 -23.27 9.65 4.73
C GLY A 12 -24.08 8.40 5.08
N LYS A 13 -24.86 7.89 4.12
CA LYS A 13 -25.62 6.64 4.25
C LYS A 13 -24.70 5.46 3.93
N MET A 14 -24.67 4.44 4.80
CA MET A 14 -23.83 3.26 4.60
C MET A 14 -24.40 2.38 3.48
N GLU A 15 -23.78 2.42 2.30
CA GLU A 15 -24.27 1.69 1.11
C GLU A 15 -23.83 0.22 1.05
N ALA A 16 -22.72 -0.13 1.72
CA ALA A 16 -22.20 -1.50 1.78
C ALA A 16 -21.67 -1.82 3.18
N ARG A 17 -22.45 -2.58 3.96
CA ARG A 17 -22.07 -3.01 5.31
C ARG A 17 -21.04 -4.14 5.24
N LYS A 18 -19.93 -3.99 5.97
CA LYS A 18 -18.95 -5.07 6.18
C LYS A 18 -19.26 -5.76 7.52
N GLU A 19 -19.54 -7.05 7.45
CA GLU A 19 -19.74 -7.90 8.62
C GLU A 19 -18.45 -8.63 8.97
N LEU A 20 -18.09 -8.66 10.25
CA LEU A 20 -16.85 -9.25 10.75
C LEU A 20 -17.16 -10.16 11.93
N ARG A 21 -16.47 -11.30 11.99
CA ARG A 21 -16.43 -12.17 13.17
C ARG A 21 -15.01 -12.17 13.70
N LEU A 22 -14.85 -11.82 14.96
CA LEU A 22 -13.56 -11.68 15.61
C LEU A 22 -13.46 -12.65 16.77
N HIS A 23 -12.24 -13.01 17.15
CA HIS A 23 -12.04 -13.74 18.39
C HIS A 23 -12.27 -12.76 19.55
N ARG A 24 -12.82 -13.24 20.67
CA ARG A 24 -13.11 -12.40 21.85
C ARG A 24 -11.91 -11.57 22.31
N ALA A 25 -10.73 -12.16 22.31
CA ALA A 25 -9.49 -11.48 22.67
C ALA A 25 -9.13 -10.32 21.70
N ASP A 26 -9.54 -10.40 20.44
CA ASP A 26 -9.35 -9.32 19.47
C ASP A 26 -10.38 -8.21 19.69
N GLU A 27 -11.63 -8.57 19.93
CA GLU A 27 -12.71 -7.62 20.26
C GLU A 27 -12.37 -6.79 21.49
N GLU A 28 -11.92 -7.43 22.58
CA GLU A 28 -11.54 -6.75 23.82
C GLU A 28 -10.36 -5.78 23.59
N ARG A 29 -9.37 -6.17 22.78
CA ARG A 29 -8.23 -5.31 22.41
C ARG A 29 -8.66 -4.11 21.57
N ILE A 30 -9.51 -4.34 20.56
CA ILE A 30 -10.02 -3.27 19.69
C ILE A 30 -10.85 -2.29 20.50
N LYS A 31 -11.71 -2.78 21.39
CA LYS A 31 -12.51 -1.95 22.29
C LYS A 31 -11.66 -1.07 23.19
N ALA A 32 -10.61 -1.64 23.79
CA ALA A 32 -9.69 -0.88 24.61
C ALA A 32 -8.96 0.22 23.81
N ALA A 33 -8.51 -0.08 22.58
CA ALA A 33 -7.85 0.89 21.72
C ALA A 33 -8.78 2.00 21.21
N ALA A 34 -10.03 1.66 20.88
CA ALA A 34 -11.07 2.61 20.51
C ALA A 34 -11.36 3.57 21.68
N ALA A 35 -11.50 3.03 22.90
CA ALA A 35 -11.69 3.84 24.10
C ALA A 35 -10.51 4.78 24.37
N ALA A 36 -9.27 4.31 24.20
CA ALA A 36 -8.06 5.13 24.40
C ALA A 36 -7.93 6.27 23.38
N THR A 37 -8.57 6.15 22.21
CA THR A 37 -8.58 7.18 21.16
C THR A 37 -9.83 8.05 21.18
N GLY A 38 -10.79 7.77 22.08
CA GLY A 38 -12.07 8.49 22.16
C GLY A 38 -13.01 8.21 20.98
N LEU A 39 -12.79 7.12 20.26
CA LEU A 39 -13.57 6.74 19.07
C LEU A 39 -14.56 5.63 19.38
N GLN A 40 -15.66 5.59 18.63
CA GLN A 40 -16.52 4.41 18.57
C GLN A 40 -15.76 3.25 17.92
N GLU A 41 -15.96 2.02 18.38
CA GLU A 41 -15.28 0.82 17.84
C GLU A 41 -15.38 0.70 16.32
N ALA A 42 -16.56 0.97 15.75
CA ALA A 42 -16.78 0.93 14.31
C ALA A 42 -15.94 1.97 13.55
N ASP A 43 -15.84 3.20 14.07
CA ASP A 43 -15.02 4.25 13.49
C ASP A 43 -13.52 3.96 13.63
N PHE A 44 -13.12 3.43 14.79
CA PHE A 44 -11.75 2.99 15.02
C PHE A 44 -11.32 1.91 14.02
N ILE A 45 -12.14 0.85 13.84
CA ILE A 45 -11.88 -0.22 12.87
C ILE A 45 -11.80 0.35 11.45
N ARG A 46 -12.75 1.22 11.08
CA ARG A 46 -12.78 1.84 9.74
C ARG A 46 -11.54 2.67 9.47
N GLN A 47 -11.14 3.52 10.41
CA GLN A 47 -9.96 4.37 10.27
C GLN A 47 -8.69 3.53 10.17
N ALA A 48 -8.53 2.53 11.04
CA ALA A 48 -7.39 1.61 11.00
C ALA A 48 -7.31 0.86 9.66
N ALA A 49 -8.46 0.39 9.15
CA ALA A 49 -8.53 -0.28 7.86
C ALA A 49 -8.15 0.64 6.69
N LEU A 50 -8.63 1.90 6.69
CA LEU A 50 -8.30 2.87 5.66
C LEU A 50 -6.81 3.23 5.65
N LEU A 51 -6.25 3.56 6.82
CA LEU A 51 -4.81 3.84 6.95
C LEU A 51 -3.99 2.66 6.46
N ARG A 52 -4.38 1.44 6.85
CA ARG A 52 -3.67 0.24 6.42
C ARG A 52 -3.79 -0.02 4.93
N ALA A 53 -4.95 0.23 4.32
CA ALA A 53 -5.12 0.11 2.88
C ALA A 53 -4.20 1.08 2.13
N GLN A 54 -4.13 2.34 2.56
CA GLN A 54 -3.23 3.34 1.98
C GLN A 54 -1.76 2.93 2.08
N GLU A 55 -1.34 2.41 3.23
CA GLU A 55 0.04 1.90 3.40
C GLU A 55 0.34 0.74 2.44
N VAL A 56 -0.62 -0.18 2.25
CA VAL A 56 -0.45 -1.32 1.35
C VAL A 56 -0.37 -0.85 -0.10
N GLU A 57 -1.25 0.06 -0.52
CA GLU A 57 -1.23 0.65 -1.86
C GLU A 57 0.09 1.38 -2.14
N GLN A 58 0.58 2.18 -1.19
CA GLN A 58 1.88 2.87 -1.31
C GLN A 58 3.05 1.89 -1.42
N ARG A 59 3.03 0.79 -0.67
CA ARG A 59 4.09 -0.24 -0.75
C ARG A 59 4.09 -0.98 -2.09
N MET A 60 2.98 -1.04 -2.79
CA MET A 60 2.93 -1.63 -4.13
C MET A 60 3.59 -0.74 -5.19
N SER A 61 3.63 0.58 -4.98
CA SER A 61 4.23 1.54 -5.92
C SER A 61 5.64 1.99 -5.56
N LEU A 62 6.09 1.76 -4.31
CA LEU A 62 7.39 2.20 -3.82
C LEU A 62 8.33 1.02 -3.54
N SER A 63 9.53 1.08 -4.11
CA SER A 63 10.63 0.16 -3.80
C SER A 63 11.59 0.80 -2.81
N VAL A 64 11.79 0.17 -1.65
CA VAL A 64 12.81 0.58 -0.67
C VAL A 64 14.05 -0.28 -0.89
N LEU A 65 15.14 0.35 -1.32
CA LEU A 65 16.42 -0.31 -1.57
C LEU A 65 17.42 0.00 -0.44
N PRO A 66 18.24 -0.97 0.01
CA PRO A 66 19.44 -0.68 0.78
C PRO A 66 20.33 0.32 0.03
N VAL A 67 21.12 1.10 0.77
CA VAL A 67 21.95 2.18 0.20
C VAL A 67 22.85 1.65 -0.90
N GLU A 68 23.46 0.49 -0.69
CA GLU A 68 24.38 -0.15 -1.63
C GLU A 68 23.68 -0.55 -2.93
N ALA A 69 22.44 -1.05 -2.83
CA ALA A 69 21.63 -1.43 -3.98
C ALA A 69 21.14 -0.19 -4.74
N PHE A 70 20.81 0.89 -4.02
CA PHE A 70 20.43 2.16 -4.64
C PHE A 70 21.61 2.83 -5.36
N ASP A 71 22.81 2.78 -4.78
CA ASP A 71 24.03 3.27 -5.42
C ASP A 71 24.38 2.47 -6.68
N ALA A 72 24.27 1.14 -6.62
CA ALA A 72 24.44 0.28 -7.79
C ALA A 72 23.39 0.60 -8.89
N PHE A 73 22.14 0.83 -8.49
CA PHE A 73 21.08 1.23 -9.42
C PHE A 73 21.39 2.57 -10.10
N LYS A 74 21.78 3.61 -9.34
CA LYS A 74 22.17 4.91 -9.92
C LYS A 74 23.29 4.75 -10.94
N ALA A 75 24.35 4.04 -10.58
CA ALA A 75 25.49 3.80 -11.48
C ALA A 75 25.05 3.07 -12.76
N ALA A 76 24.12 2.12 -12.66
CA ALA A 76 23.59 1.39 -13.82
C ALA A 76 22.70 2.26 -14.72
N VAL A 77 21.92 3.20 -14.16
CA VAL A 77 21.07 4.12 -14.93
C VAL A 77 21.90 5.19 -15.66
N GLU A 78 23.02 5.61 -15.09
CA GLU A 78 23.92 6.61 -15.69
C GLU A 78 24.82 6.02 -16.80
N ALA A 79 25.07 4.71 -16.77
CA ALA A 79 25.88 4.04 -17.77
C ALA A 79 25.10 3.78 -19.08
N PRO A 80 25.75 3.81 -20.26
CA PRO A 80 25.13 3.37 -21.50
C PRO A 80 24.65 1.93 -21.40
N GLY A 81 23.41 1.67 -21.82
CA GLY A 81 22.85 0.33 -21.86
C GLY A 81 23.63 -0.59 -22.80
N GLN A 82 23.72 -1.87 -22.42
CA GLN A 82 24.32 -2.91 -23.27
C GLN A 82 23.22 -3.78 -23.89
N VAL A 83 23.38 -4.11 -25.17
CA VAL A 83 22.48 -5.06 -25.84
C VAL A 83 22.77 -6.48 -25.33
N VAL A 84 21.77 -7.07 -24.69
CA VAL A 84 21.78 -8.49 -24.32
C VAL A 84 21.05 -9.30 -25.40
N PRO A 85 21.72 -10.20 -26.15
CA PRO A 85 21.11 -10.89 -27.29
C PRO A 85 19.82 -11.67 -26.97
N GLY A 86 19.72 -12.21 -25.75
CA GLY A 86 18.51 -12.87 -25.27
C GLY A 86 17.33 -11.90 -25.13
N LEU A 87 17.56 -10.73 -24.52
CA LEU A 87 16.53 -9.69 -24.36
C LEU A 87 16.13 -9.08 -25.70
N ALA A 88 17.09 -8.88 -26.62
CA ALA A 88 16.79 -8.40 -27.96
C ALA A 88 15.85 -9.36 -28.72
N ARG A 89 16.13 -10.67 -28.69
CA ARG A 89 15.25 -11.68 -29.29
C ARG A 89 13.87 -11.74 -28.65
N ALA A 90 13.79 -11.64 -27.31
CA ALA A 90 12.52 -11.61 -26.60
C ALA A 90 11.70 -10.35 -26.94
N SER A 91 12.36 -9.19 -27.05
CA SER A 91 11.73 -7.94 -27.46
C SER A 91 11.13 -8.06 -28.87
N GLU A 92 11.88 -8.59 -29.85
CA GLU A 92 11.36 -8.82 -31.20
C GLU A 92 10.16 -9.77 -31.22
N ALA A 93 10.24 -10.88 -30.48
CA ALA A 93 9.14 -11.84 -30.39
C ALA A 93 7.89 -11.28 -29.70
N SER A 94 8.05 -10.27 -28.82
CA SER A 94 6.96 -9.63 -28.10
C SER A 94 6.26 -8.50 -28.87
N LYS A 95 6.82 -8.05 -29.99
CA LYS A 95 6.24 -6.96 -30.80
C LYS A 95 4.82 -7.34 -31.25
N GLY A 96 3.84 -6.49 -30.90
CA GLY A 96 2.42 -6.70 -31.23
C GLY A 96 1.63 -7.59 -30.26
N LEU A 97 2.29 -8.20 -29.27
CA LEU A 97 1.62 -8.97 -28.21
C LEU A 97 1.17 -8.08 -27.05
N LEU A 98 1.95 -7.06 -26.71
CA LEU A 98 1.61 -6.06 -25.70
C LEU A 98 1.02 -4.83 -26.39
N LYS A 99 -0.31 -4.71 -26.41
CA LYS A 99 -1.03 -3.64 -27.13
C LYS A 99 -1.11 -2.32 -26.36
N ASP A 100 -0.81 -2.32 -25.07
CA ASP A 100 -1.00 -1.16 -24.17
C ASP A 100 0.22 -0.83 -23.32
N ALA A 101 1.42 -1.28 -23.69
CA ALA A 101 2.66 -1.02 -22.95
C ALA A 101 3.41 0.24 -23.45
N GLY A 102 2.66 1.33 -23.65
CA GLY A 102 3.17 2.65 -24.06
C GLY A 102 3.13 3.65 -22.92
#